data_AF-A0A392QJ56-F1
#
_entry.id   AF-A0A392QJ56-F1
#
_cell.length_a   1.000
_cell.length_b   1.000
_cell.length_c   1.000
_cell.angle_alpha   90.00
_cell.angle_beta   90.00
_cell.angle_gamma   90.00
#
_symmetry.space_group_name_H-M   'P 1'
#
loop_
_entity.id
_entity.type
_entity.pdbx_description
1 polymer ?
#
loop_
_entity_poly.entity_id
_entity_poly.type
_entity_poly.pdbx_seq_one_letter_code
_entity_poly.pdbx_strand_id
1 'polypeptide(L)'
;MHDPWTGQLIGTGRKIGRLYELTELYVPLESNICAASTDSSIQLWHRRLAHSSIGKLRPVVSQGYLGSVINESFDCSACQTAKQPALSFNKSTSISASPFDLVHSDIWGPAPTPTMGGSR
;
A
#
# COMPACT_ATOMS: atom_id res chain seq x y z
N MET A 1 -18.60 14.74 4.87
CA MET A 1 -18.73 13.43 4.18
C MET A 1 -20.18 13.01 4.31
N HIS A 2 -20.83 12.74 3.18
CA HIS A 2 -22.22 12.28 3.15
C HIS A 2 -22.30 10.87 2.56
N ASP A 3 -23.28 10.10 3.01
CA ASP A 3 -23.65 8.83 2.41
C ASP A 3 -24.24 9.08 1.00
N PRO A 4 -23.70 8.47 -0.07
CA PRO A 4 -24.20 8.66 -1.43
C PRO A 4 -25.65 8.20 -1.65
N TRP A 5 -26.12 7.22 -0.87
CA TRP A 5 -27.43 6.60 -1.05
C TRP A 5 -28.50 7.25 -0.16
N THR A 6 -28.14 7.62 1.06
CA THR A 6 -29.09 8.20 2.04
C THR A 6 -29.01 9.72 2.15
N GLY A 7 -27.93 10.33 1.66
CA GLY A 7 -27.64 11.76 1.84
C GLY A 7 -27.28 12.14 3.28
N GLN A 8 -27.24 11.18 4.20
CA GLN A 8 -26.98 11.43 5.60
C GLN A 8 -25.55 11.91 5.83
N LEU A 9 -25.37 12.89 6.71
CA LEU A 9 -24.03 13.35 7.11
C LEU A 9 -23.34 12.23 7.91
N ILE A 10 -22.27 11.65 7.34
CA ILE A 10 -21.45 10.61 7.97
C ILE A 10 -20.39 11.23 8.88
N GLY A 11 -19.91 12.43 8.54
CA GLY A 11 -18.90 13.08 9.36
C GLY A 11 -18.40 14.38 8.76
N THR A 12 -17.83 15.22 9.60
CA THR A 12 -17.19 16.48 9.21
C THR A 12 -15.69 16.37 9.44
N GLY A 13 -14.92 17.12 8.66
CA GLY A 13 -13.47 17.12 8.77
C GLY A 13 -12.89 18.42 8.22
N ARG A 14 -11.72 18.78 8.72
CA ARG A 14 -10.98 19.97 8.26
C ARG A 14 -9.68 19.57 7.59
N LYS A 15 -9.29 20.32 6.55
CA LYS A 15 -8.02 20.10 5.86
C LYS A 15 -6.90 20.79 6.63
N ILE A 16 -5.89 20.04 7.03
CA ILE A 16 -4.65 20.56 7.63
C ILE A 16 -3.49 20.14 6.71
N GLY A 17 -2.95 21.12 5.98
CA GLY A 17 -1.92 20.87 4.97
C GLY A 17 -2.39 19.89 3.88
N ARG A 18 -1.77 18.71 3.84
CA ARG A 18 -2.11 17.62 2.91
C ARG A 18 -2.98 16.51 3.53
N LEU A 19 -3.39 16.65 4.79
CA LEU A 19 -4.20 15.67 5.51
C LEU A 19 -5.59 16.25 5.78
N TYR A 20 -6.58 15.36 5.85
CA TYR A 20 -7.91 15.69 6.35
C TYR A 20 -8.03 15.12 7.76
N GLU A 21 -8.17 16.00 8.74
CA GLU A 21 -8.46 15.63 10.11
C GLU A 21 -9.97 15.47 10.26
N LEU A 22 -10.40 14.33 10.78
CA LEU A 22 -11.81 14.05 11.02
C LEU A 22 -12.23 14.72 12.34
N THR A 23 -13.22 15.61 12.29
CA THR A 23 -13.70 16.35 13.47
C THR A 23 -14.89 15.64 14.12
N GLU A 24 -15.82 15.15 13.31
CA GLU A 24 -17.04 14.48 13.76
C GLU A 24 -17.29 13.25 12.90
N LEU A 25 -17.74 12.17 13.53
CA LEU A 25 -18.17 10.94 12.86
C LEU A 25 -19.53 10.53 13.44
N TYR A 26 -20.54 10.47 12.59
CA TYR A 26 -21.88 10.02 12.92
C TYR A 26 -22.03 8.58 12.44
N VAL A 27 -21.97 7.64 13.38
CA VAL A 27 -22.20 6.22 13.14
C VAL A 27 -23.63 5.89 13.60
N PRO A 28 -24.47 5.24 12.77
CA PRO A 28 -25.80 4.81 13.19
C PRO A 28 -25.74 3.96 14.46
N LEU A 29 -26.64 4.22 15.41
CA LEU A 29 -26.71 3.53 16.70
C LEU A 29 -27.00 2.02 16.53
N GLU A 30 -27.70 1.65 15.45
CA GLU A 30 -27.83 0.27 15.01
C GLU A 30 -26.59 -0.15 14.24
N SER A 31 -25.56 -0.39 15.03
CA SER A 31 -24.35 -0.99 14.55
C SER A 31 -24.70 -2.44 14.19
N ASN A 32 -24.91 -2.74 12.90
CA ASN A 32 -24.76 -4.09 12.36
C ASN A 32 -23.27 -4.47 12.48
N ILE A 33 -22.75 -4.50 13.70
CA ILE A 33 -21.48 -5.11 14.02
C ILE A 33 -21.80 -6.59 13.91
N CYS A 34 -21.55 -7.14 12.74
CA CYS A 34 -21.29 -8.56 12.64
C CYS A 34 -20.04 -8.79 13.49
N ALA A 35 -20.25 -9.01 14.79
CA ALA A 35 -19.23 -9.51 15.67
C ALA A 35 -18.85 -10.86 15.06
N ALA A 36 -17.72 -10.89 14.37
CA ALA A 36 -17.14 -12.15 13.94
C ALA A 36 -16.82 -12.91 15.23
N SER A 37 -17.75 -13.74 15.67
CA SER A 37 -17.72 -14.61 16.84
C SER A 37 -16.77 -15.80 16.65
N THR A 38 -15.84 -15.67 15.72
CA THR A 38 -14.76 -16.61 15.44
C THR A 38 -13.45 -15.87 15.60
N ASP A 39 -12.51 -16.46 16.34
CA ASP A 39 -11.15 -15.94 16.41
C ASP A 39 -10.64 -15.60 15.01
N SER A 40 -10.21 -14.35 14.83
CA SER A 40 -9.76 -13.88 13.53
C SER A 40 -8.34 -14.36 13.25
N SER A 41 -8.03 -14.87 12.06
CA SER A 41 -6.65 -15.29 11.79
C SER A 41 -5.76 -14.10 11.47
N ILE A 42 -4.45 -14.23 11.75
CA ILE A 42 -3.46 -13.24 11.34
C ILE A 42 -3.43 -13.07 9.80
N GLN A 43 -3.81 -14.11 9.05
CA GLN A 43 -3.99 -14.02 7.60
C GLN A 43 -5.12 -13.06 7.20
N LEU A 44 -6.24 -13.07 7.91
CA LEU A 44 -7.36 -12.16 7.66
C LEU A 44 -6.92 -10.71 7.89
N TRP A 45 -6.24 -10.44 9.00
CA TRP A 45 -5.73 -9.10 9.31
C TRP A 45 -4.66 -8.63 8.33
N HIS A 46 -3.80 -9.52 7.86
CA HIS A 46 -2.86 -9.22 6.79
C HIS A 46 -3.55 -8.72 5.52
N ARG A 47 -4.66 -9.35 5.10
CA ARG A 47 -5.44 -8.90 3.93
C ARG A 47 -6.16 -7.58 4.21
N ARG A 48 -6.80 -7.43 5.38
CA ARG A 48 -7.53 -6.20 5.78
C ARG A 48 -6.63 -4.98 5.88
N LEU A 49 -5.39 -5.16 6.35
CA LEU A 49 -4.40 -4.10 6.52
C LEU A 49 -3.47 -3.98 5.31
N ALA A 50 -4.03 -4.12 4.11
CA ALA A 50 -3.34 -3.92 2.83
C ALA A 50 -2.05 -4.71 2.67
N HIS A 51 -2.07 -6.00 3.01
CA HIS A 51 -0.91 -6.89 2.87
C HIS A 51 0.31 -6.44 3.68
N SER A 52 0.06 -5.84 4.85
CA SER A 52 1.08 -5.45 5.82
C SER A 52 1.96 -6.65 6.22
N SER A 53 3.27 -6.42 6.43
CA SER A 53 4.17 -7.51 6.78
C SER A 53 3.79 -8.16 8.11
N ILE A 54 3.91 -9.48 8.21
CA ILE A 54 3.62 -10.22 9.44
C ILE A 54 4.44 -9.73 10.62
N GLY A 55 5.70 -9.36 10.38
CA GLY A 55 6.56 -8.76 11.41
C GLY A 55 6.01 -7.45 11.99
N LYS A 56 5.23 -6.68 11.21
CA LYS A 56 4.56 -5.46 11.70
C LYS A 56 3.20 -5.75 12.35
N LEU A 57 2.55 -6.85 11.97
CA LEU A 57 1.25 -7.23 12.53
C LEU A 57 1.38 -7.92 13.89
N ARG A 58 2.43 -8.73 14.10
CA ARG A 58 2.63 -9.45 15.37
C ARG A 58 2.64 -8.55 16.62
N PRO A 59 3.33 -7.39 16.63
CA PRO A 59 3.27 -6.47 17.75
C PRO A 59 1.84 -5.98 18.02
N VAL A 60 1.11 -5.61 16.97
CA VAL A 60 -0.27 -5.10 17.07
C VAL A 60 -1.21 -6.18 17.63
N VAL A 61 -1.02 -7.43 17.20
CA VAL A 61 -1.72 -8.60 17.75
C VAL A 61 -1.37 -8.81 19.22
N SER A 62 -0.08 -8.79 19.59
CA SER A 62 0.35 -8.99 20.98
C SER A 62 -0.12 -7.89 21.93
N GLN A 63 -0.35 -6.69 21.42
CA GLN A 63 -0.91 -5.56 22.17
C GLN A 63 -2.44 -5.63 22.31
N GLY A 64 -3.09 -6.60 21.67
CA GLY A 64 -4.54 -6.81 21.78
C GLY A 64 -5.39 -5.84 20.96
N TYR A 65 -4.80 -4.99 20.12
CA TYR A 65 -5.54 -3.99 19.33
C TYR A 65 -6.47 -4.61 18.27
N LEU A 66 -6.26 -5.88 17.92
CA LEU A 66 -7.03 -6.61 16.91
C LEU A 66 -7.96 -7.67 17.52
N GLY A 67 -8.10 -7.69 18.86
CA GLY A 67 -8.84 -8.72 19.58
C GLY A 67 -8.12 -10.07 19.62
N SER A 68 -8.89 -11.15 19.80
CA SER A 68 -8.37 -12.51 19.74
C SER A 68 -7.97 -12.87 18.30
N VAL A 69 -6.68 -13.14 18.11
CA VAL A 69 -6.12 -13.48 16.81
C VAL A 69 -5.36 -14.80 16.86
N ILE A 70 -5.74 -15.74 15.99
CA ILE A 70 -4.98 -16.97 15.78
C ILE A 70 -3.70 -16.62 15.02
N ASN A 71 -2.57 -16.75 15.71
CA ASN A 71 -1.25 -16.50 15.14
C ASN A 71 -0.71 -17.77 14.47
N GLU A 72 -1.07 -17.94 13.21
CA GLU A 72 -0.61 -19.03 12.34
C GLU A 72 0.43 -18.54 11.32
N SER A 73 1.32 -19.45 10.91
CA SER A 73 2.17 -19.22 9.74
C SER A 73 1.36 -19.41 8.47
N PHE A 74 1.47 -18.48 7.53
CA PHE A 74 0.86 -18.63 6.22
C PHE A 74 1.70 -17.92 5.16
N ASP A 75 1.54 -18.36 3.93
CA ASP A 75 2.12 -17.73 2.75
C ASP A 75 1.07 -16.94 1.98
N CYS A 76 1.46 -15.76 1.50
CA CYS A 76 0.62 -14.93 0.64
C CYS A 76 1.26 -14.82 -0.73
N SER A 77 0.70 -15.53 -1.72
CA SER A 77 1.19 -15.52 -3.10
C SER A 77 1.27 -14.10 -3.68
N ALA A 78 0.24 -13.27 -3.42
CA ALA A 78 0.23 -11.86 -3.85
C ALA A 78 1.39 -11.05 -3.26
N CYS A 79 1.75 -11.27 -2.00
CA CYS A 79 2.91 -10.62 -1.40
C CYS A 79 4.23 -11.13 -1.96
N GLN A 80 4.34 -12.44 -2.18
CA GLN A 80 5.54 -13.03 -2.75
C GLN A 80 5.80 -12.46 -4.14
N THR A 81 4.78 -12.39 -5.00
CA THR A 81 4.94 -11.84 -6.36
C THR A 81 5.12 -10.32 -6.38
N ALA A 82 4.51 -9.59 -5.45
CA ALA A 82 4.65 -8.13 -5.38
C ALA A 82 5.97 -7.67 -4.72
N LYS A 83 6.54 -8.48 -3.82
CA LYS A 83 7.74 -8.14 -3.03
C LYS A 83 8.95 -9.02 -3.36
N GLN A 84 8.85 -9.90 -4.35
CA GLN A 84 10.00 -10.64 -4.84
C GLN A 84 11.08 -9.64 -5.29
N PRO A 85 12.27 -9.67 -4.68
CA PRO A 85 13.37 -8.87 -5.18
C PRO A 85 13.75 -9.39 -6.57
N ALA A 86 14.12 -8.47 -7.47
CA ALA A 86 14.81 -8.88 -8.67
C ALA A 86 16.09 -9.61 -8.27
N LEU A 87 16.39 -10.73 -8.93
CA LEU A 87 17.67 -11.40 -8.78
C LEU A 87 18.79 -10.43 -9.15
N SER A 88 19.93 -10.54 -8.47
CA SER A 88 21.12 -9.77 -8.82
C SER A 88 21.45 -9.99 -10.29
N PHE A 89 21.68 -8.91 -11.02
CA PHE A 89 22.19 -8.99 -12.37
C PHE A 89 23.56 -9.66 -12.37
N ASN A 90 23.84 -10.45 -13.41
CA ASN A 90 25.18 -10.95 -13.65
C ASN A 90 26.14 -9.76 -13.80
N LYS A 91 27.39 -9.94 -13.35
CA LYS A 91 28.43 -8.96 -13.62
C LYS A 91 28.60 -8.85 -15.14
N SER A 92 28.57 -7.61 -15.64
CA SER A 92 28.87 -7.35 -17.03
C SER A 92 30.32 -7.76 -17.34
N THR A 93 30.53 -8.43 -18.47
CA THR A 93 31.86 -8.73 -19.04
C THR A 93 32.30 -7.68 -20.04
N SER A 94 31.50 -6.63 -20.25
CA SER A 94 31.81 -5.52 -21.17
C SER A 94 32.90 -4.63 -20.56
N ILE A 95 34.14 -4.85 -20.99
CA ILE A 95 35.33 -4.14 -20.52
C ILE A 95 36.08 -3.64 -21.76
N SER A 96 36.51 -2.37 -21.75
CA SER A 96 37.30 -1.74 -22.80
C SER A 96 38.76 -1.63 -22.33
N ALA A 97 39.71 -1.92 -23.23
CA ALA A 97 41.14 -1.87 -22.95
C ALA A 97 41.79 -0.58 -23.47
N SER A 98 41.15 0.08 -24.42
CA SER A 98 41.60 1.32 -25.05
C SER A 98 40.43 2.28 -25.33
N PRO A 99 40.70 3.59 -25.44
CA PRO A 99 39.66 4.57 -25.77
C PRO A 99 38.90 4.19 -27.05
N PHE A 100 37.57 4.30 -27.00
CA PHE A 100 36.63 3.98 -28.10
C PHE A 100 36.42 2.49 -28.44
N ASP A 101 36.96 1.53 -27.68
CA ASP A 101 36.65 0.10 -27.89
C ASP A 101 35.17 -0.24 -27.68
N LEU A 102 34.49 0.51 -26.81
CA LEU A 102 33.09 0.30 -26.46
C LEU A 102 32.37 1.65 -26.38
N VAL A 103 31.35 1.83 -27.22
CA VAL A 103 30.46 3.00 -27.18
C VAL A 103 29.07 2.54 -26.80
N HIS A 104 28.54 3.10 -25.70
CA HIS A 104 27.15 2.86 -25.29
C HIS A 104 26.31 4.06 -25.71
N SER A 105 25.34 3.85 -26.61
CA SER A 105 24.39 4.86 -27.03
C SER A 105 22.99 4.44 -26.60
N ASP A 106 22.32 5.29 -25.84
CA ASP A 106 20.91 5.11 -25.47
C ASP A 106 20.06 6.20 -26.14
N ILE A 107 18.85 5.84 -26.55
CA ILE A 107 17.89 6.78 -27.11
C ILE A 107 16.98 7.22 -25.97
N TRP A 108 17.03 8.50 -25.63
CA TRP A 108 16.04 9.07 -24.72
C TRP A 108 14.64 8.92 -25.36
N GLY A 109 13.70 8.31 -24.63
CA GLY A 109 12.27 8.25 -24.98
C GLY A 109 11.65 9.64 -25.25
N PRO A 110 10.42 9.69 -25.78
CA PRO A 110 9.83 10.91 -26.33
C PRO A 110 9.97 12.11 -25.39
N ALA A 111 10.65 13.16 -25.88
CA ALA A 111 10.79 14.40 -25.14
C ALA A 111 9.40 14.97 -24.81
N PRO A 112 9.18 15.55 -23.62
CA PRO A 112 7.95 16.25 -23.32
C PRO A 112 7.72 17.31 -24.39
N THR A 113 6.70 17.12 -25.22
CA THR A 113 6.26 18.19 -26.13
C THR A 113 5.55 19.22 -25.25
N PRO A 114 6.00 20.49 -25.25
CA PRO A 114 5.27 21.52 -24.52
C PRO A 114 3.85 21.58 -25.06
N THR A 115 2.87 21.53 -24.17
CA THR A 115 1.50 21.84 -24.54
C THR A 115 1.44 23.26 -25.12
N MET A 116 0.49 23.56 -25.99
CA MET A 116 0.31 24.89 -26.59
C MET A 116 0.16 26.04 -25.55
N GLY A 117 0.00 25.71 -24.26
CA GLY A 117 -0.04 26.65 -23.13
C GLY A 117 1.25 26.77 -22.30
N GLY A 118 2.36 26.14 -22.70
CA GLY A 118 3.69 26.41 -22.13
C GLY A 118 4.02 25.77 -20.78
N SER A 119 3.21 24.85 -20.26
CA SER A 119 3.61 24.07 -19.09
C SER A 119 4.42 22.82 -19.51
N ARG A 120 5.59 22.66 -18.88
CA ARG A 120 6.42 21.45 -18.91
C ARG A 120 5.84 20.36 -18.03
#